data_AF-W0MYL3-F1
#
_entry.id   AF-W0MYL3-F1
#
_cell.length_a   1.000
_cell.length_b   1.000
_cell.length_c   1.000
_cell.angle_alpha   90.00
_cell.angle_beta   90.00
_cell.angle_gamma   90.00
#
_symmetry.space_group_name_H-M   'P 1'
#
loop_
_entity.id
_entity.type
_entity.pdbx_description
1 polymer ?
#
loop_
_entity_poly.entity_id
_entity_poly.type
_entity_poly.pdbx_seq_one_letter_code
_entity_poly.pdbx_strand_id
1 'polypeptide(L)' 'MQPHTWQVLIVEDDQRLAELTCDYLQNNGLSVTIERSDALAEARINALLRRRKAPQVPR' A
#
# COMPACT_ATOMS: atom_id res chain seq x y z
N MET A 1 -17.54 -14.13 4.75
CA MET A 1 -16.51 -13.86 3.73
C MET A 1 -15.25 -13.42 4.45
N GLN A 2 -14.10 -14.03 4.19
CA GLN A 2 -12.83 -13.56 4.77
C GLN A 2 -12.50 -12.20 4.11
N PRO A 3 -12.31 -11.11 4.87
CA PRO A 3 -11.90 -9.85 4.27
C PRO A 3 -10.50 -10.04 3.69
N HIS A 4 -10.40 -10.06 2.36
CA HIS A 4 -9.11 -9.94 1.70
C HIS A 4 -8.73 -8.48 1.82
N THR A 5 -7.98 -8.12 2.88
CA THR A 5 -7.53 -6.74 3.08
C THR A 5 -6.42 -6.46 2.08
N TRP A 6 -6.80 -6.07 0.87
CA TRP A 6 -5.86 -5.58 -0.14
C TRP A 6 -5.20 -4.31 0.39
N GLN A 7 -3.87 -4.30 0.40
CA GLN A 7 -3.07 -3.13 0.75
C GLN A 7 -2.65 -2.39 -0.53
N VAL A 8 -2.96 -1.11 -0.60
CA VAL A 8 -2.63 -0.21 -1.70
C VAL A 8 -1.64 0.85 -1.21
N LEU A 9 -0.58 1.07 -1.98
CA LEU A 9 0.37 2.17 -1.79
C LEU A 9 0.20 3.13 -2.96
N ILE A 10 -0.22 4.37 -2.68
CA ILE A 10 -0.25 5.46 -3.66
C ILE A 10 1.10 6.16 -3.60
N VAL A 11 1.73 6.34 -4.77
CA VAL A 11 2.95 7.14 -4.94
C VAL A 11 2.57 8.27 -5.87
N GLU A 12 2.49 9.48 -5.32
CA GLU A 12 1.96 10.63 -6.05
C GLU A 12 2.55 11.93 -5.47
N ASP A 13 2.99 12.84 -6.35
CA ASP A 13 3.56 14.12 -5.96
C ASP A 13 2.50 15.19 -5.71
N ASP A 14 1.35 15.11 -6.40
CA ASP A 14 0.19 15.96 -6.10
C ASP A 14 -0.57 15.48 -4.86
N GLN A 15 -0.52 16.29 -3.81
CA GLN A 15 -1.19 16.00 -2.53
C GLN A 15 -2.69 15.80 -2.69
N ARG A 16 -3.36 16.67 -3.45
CA ARG A 16 -4.82 16.70 -3.51
C ARG A 16 -5.34 15.48 -4.27
N LEU A 17 -4.66 15.09 -5.34
CA LEU A 17 -4.97 13.88 -6.10
C LEU A 17 -4.77 12.63 -5.23
N ALA A 18 -3.68 12.57 -4.47
CA ALA A 18 -3.39 11.45 -3.58
C ALA A 18 -4.46 11.28 -2.49
N GLU A 19 -4.89 12.37 -1.86
CA GLU A 19 -5.92 12.39 -0.83
C GLU A 19 -7.29 11.98 -1.39
N LEU A 20 -7.73 12.58 -2.51
CA LEU A 20 -9.00 12.23 -3.14
C LEU A 20 -9.06 10.75 -3.57
N THR A 21 -7.96 10.23 -4.10
CA THR A 21 -7.87 8.82 -4.50
C THR A 21 -7.86 7.90 -3.28
N CYS A 22 -7.15 8.29 -2.21
CA CYS A 22 -7.12 7.55 -0.96
C CYS A 22 -8.52 7.44 -0.34
N ASP A 23 -9.24 8.55 -0.23
CA ASP A 23 -10.59 8.59 0.33
C ASP A 23 -11.54 7.67 -0.46
N TYR A 24 -11.48 7.73 -1.79
CA TYR A 24 -12.27 6.86 -2.65
C TYR A 24 -11.97 5.37 -2.39
N LEU A 25 -10.69 4.98 -2.37
CA LEU A 25 -10.30 3.59 -2.19
C LEU A 25 -10.59 3.07 -0.78
N GLN A 26 -10.40 3.88 0.26
CA GLN A 26 -10.75 3.53 1.64
C GLN A 26 -12.26 3.34 1.82
N ASN A 27 -13.08 4.20 1.21
CA ASN A 27 -14.53 4.06 1.21
C ASN A 27 -15.00 2.77 0.50
N ASN A 28 -14.18 2.19 -0.38
CA ASN A 28 -14.42 0.90 -1.02
C ASN A 28 -13.81 -0.29 -0.25
N GLY A 29 -13.36 -0.08 0.99
CA GLY A 29 -12.89 -1.14 1.89
C GLY A 29 -11.41 -1.54 1.68
N LEU A 30 -10.62 -0.73 0.97
CA LEU A 30 -9.20 -0.97 0.79
C LEU A 30 -8.37 -0.31 1.89
N SER A 31 -7.27 -0.95 2.29
CA SER A 31 -6.29 -0.33 3.18
C SER A 31 -5.27 0.42 2.33
N VAL A 32 -5.23 1.75 2.47
CA VAL A 32 -4.45 2.63 1.59
C VAL A 32 -3.42 3.42 2.38
N THR A 33 -2.21 3.55 1.84
CA THR A 33 -1.15 4.43 2.35
C THR A 33 -0.68 5.36 1.22
N ILE A 34 -0.39 6.61 1.53
CA ILE A 34 0.18 7.59 0.59
C ILE A 34 1.66 7.77 0.88
N GLU A 35 2.47 7.81 -0.17
CA GLU A 35 3.89 8.18 -0.13
C GLU A 35 4.15 9.24 -1.20
N ARG A 36 4.83 10.33 -0.85
CA ARG A 36 5.11 11.44 -1.79
C ARG A 36 6.54 11.42 -2.31
N SER A 37 7.42 10.65 -1.67
CA SER A 37 8.81 10.51 -2.08
C SER A 37 9.00 9.22 -2.86
N ASP A 38 9.42 9.34 -4.12
CA ASP A 38 9.73 8.19 -4.97
C ASP A 38 10.76 7.25 -4.32
N ALA A 39 11.78 7.81 -3.66
CA ALA A 39 12.80 7.03 -2.96
C ALA A 39 12.24 6.25 -1.76
N LEU A 40 11.34 6.86 -0.98
CA LEU A 40 10.68 6.16 0.14
C LEU A 40 9.68 5.13 -0.37
N ALA A 41 9.00 5.40 -1.48
CA ALA A 41 8.09 4.47 -2.12
C ALA A 41 8.82 3.20 -2.58
N GLU A 42 9.98 3.37 -3.24
CA GLU A 42 10.81 2.26 -3.66
C GLU A 42 11.26 1.40 -2.46
N ALA A 43 11.72 2.04 -1.38
CA ALA A 43 12.11 1.33 -0.16
C ALA A 43 10.94 0.52 0.44
N ARG A 44 9.74 1.10 0.48
CA ARG A 44 8.51 0.44 0.96
C ARG A 44 8.11 -0.74 0.08
N ILE A 45 8.12 -0.57 -1.24
CA ILE A 45 7.78 -1.65 -2.18
C ILE A 45 8.74 -2.81 -2.02
N ASN A 46 10.05 -2.54 -1.95
CA ASN A 46 11.05 -3.56 -1.71
C ASN A 46 10.83 -4.32 -0.39
N ALA A 47 10.48 -3.61 0.69
CA ALA A 47 10.14 -4.24 1.97
C ALA A 47 8.89 -5.14 1.88
N LEU A 48 7.85 -4.69 1.17
CA LEU A 48 6.62 -5.47 0.95
C LEU A 48 6.89 -6.73 0.14
N LEU A 49 7.66 -6.62 -0.95
CA LEU A 49 8.02 -7.77 -1.79
C LEU A 49 8.85 -8.80 -1.02
N ARG A 50 9.76 -8.36 -0.14
CA ARG A 50 10.52 -9.26 0.75
C ARG A 50 9.62 -10.01 1.73
N ARG A 51 8.64 -9.33 2.33
CA ARG A 51 7.66 -9.97 3.23
C ARG A 51 6.85 -11.06 2.54
N ARG A 52 6.41 -10.83 1.30
CA ARG A 52 5.67 -11.84 0.52
C ARG A 52 6.50 -13.07 0.14
N LYS A 53 7.83 -12.91 0.04
CA LYS A 53 8.77 -13.99 -0.30
C LYS A 53 9.34 -14.73 0.91
N ALA A 54 9.10 -14.28 2.14
CA ALA A 54 9.56 -14.97 3.33
C ALA A 54 8.93 -16.38 3.41
N PRO A 55 9.70 -17.45 3.65
CA PRO A 55 9.12 -18.77 3.80
C PRO A 55 8.19 -18.74 5.02
N GLN A 56 6.95 -19.20 4.86
CA GLN A 56 6.14 -19.61 6.00
C GLN A 56 6.85 -20.82 6.60
N VAL A 57 7.72 -20.61 7.59
CA VAL A 57 8.31 -21.71 8.37
C VAL A 57 7.18 -22.27 9.22
N PRO A 58 6.67 -23.49 8.94
CA PRO A 58 5.66 -24.09 9.79
C PRO A 58 6.33 -24.43 11.13
N ARG A 59 5.66 -24.09 12.21
CA ARG A 59 6.03 -24.51 13.57
C ARG A 59 5.54 -25.94 13.81
#